data_AF-A0A2E8H2K4-F1
#
_entry.id   AF-A0A2E8H2K4-F1
#
_cell.length_a   1.000
_cell.length_b   1.000
_cell.length_c   1.000
_cell.angle_alpha   90.00
_cell.angle_beta   90.00
_cell.angle_gamma   90.00
#
_symmetry.space_group_name_H-M   'P 1'
#
loop_
_entity.id
_entity.type
_entity.pdbx_description
1 polymer ?
#
loop_
_entity_poly.entity_id
_entity_poly.type
_entity_poly.pdbx_seq_one_letter_code
_entity_poly.pdbx_strand_id
1 'polypeptide(L)'
;MLEHLPPGSLLVLGALVVPFLRGVPRQGWLLALPVLSFAHLLSLDHGSYGHVPLFDMTLTVTRVDKLSLVWGYIFHIAAFLSALYANHVKDELQQVAALIYAGSAIA
;
A
#
# COMPACT_ATOMS: atom_id res chain seq x y z
N MET A 1 8.41 12.22 8.00
CA MET A 1 6.98 12.42 7.63
C MET A 1 6.34 11.17 7.06
N LEU A 2 6.89 10.53 6.01
CA LEU A 2 6.34 9.28 5.45
C LEU A 2 6.31 8.13 6.47
N GLU A 3 7.29 8.08 7.38
CA GLU A 3 7.38 7.10 8.47
C GLU A 3 6.17 7.07 9.43
N HIS A 4 5.33 8.11 9.42
CA HIS A 4 4.10 8.17 10.23
C HIS A 4 2.88 7.58 9.51
N LEU A 5 3.03 7.25 8.23
CA LEU A 5 1.99 6.63 7.43
C LEU A 5 2.30 5.15 7.22
N PRO A 6 1.29 4.26 7.30
CA PRO A 6 1.50 2.87 6.98
C PRO A 6 1.90 2.71 5.52
N PRO A 7 2.77 1.76 5.15
CA PRO A 7 3.16 1.55 3.75
C PRO A 7 1.97 1.41 2.80
N GLY A 8 0.94 0.67 3.23
CA GLY A 8 -0.29 0.44 2.46
C GLY A 8 -1.05 1.71 2.07
N SER A 9 -0.83 2.83 2.77
CA SER A 9 -1.41 4.13 2.39
C SER A 9 -1.01 4.58 0.97
N LEU A 10 0.18 4.19 0.50
CA LEU A 10 0.63 4.49 -0.85
C LEU A 10 -0.23 3.78 -1.91
N LEU A 11 -0.66 2.54 -1.65
CA LEU A 11 -1.59 1.83 -2.55
C LEU A 11 -2.97 2.49 -2.52
N VAL A 12 -3.49 2.81 -1.33
CA VAL A 12 -4.83 3.40 -1.17
C VAL A 12 -4.91 4.76 -1.85
N LEU A 13 -3.97 5.67 -1.56
CA LEU A 13 -3.95 7.01 -2.15
C LEU A 13 -3.56 6.97 -3.62
N GLY A 14 -2.61 6.10 -3.98
CA GLY A 14 -2.17 5.92 -5.36
C GLY A 14 -3.24 5.34 -6.27
N ALA A 15 -4.16 4.53 -5.72
CA ALA A 15 -5.30 3.99 -6.46
C ALA A 15 -6.21 5.10 -7.01
N LEU A 16 -6.34 6.22 -6.30
CA LEU A 16 -7.18 7.35 -6.73
C LEU A 16 -6.67 8.01 -8.03
N VAL A 17 -5.39 7.80 -8.37
CA VAL A 17 -4.79 8.32 -9.61
C VAL A 17 -5.12 7.44 -10.83
N VAL A 18 -5.45 6.17 -10.62
CA VAL A 18 -5.66 5.17 -11.69
C VAL A 18 -6.69 5.59 -12.74
N PRO A 19 -7.88 6.15 -12.40
CA PRO A 19 -8.89 6.55 -13.39
C PRO A 19 -8.42 7.68 -14.32
N PHE A 20 -7.39 8.44 -13.92
CA PHE A 20 -6.84 9.53 -14.72
C PHE A 20 -5.74 9.06 -15.68
N LEU A 21 -5.29 7.80 -15.57
CA LEU A 21 -4.24 7.21 -16.41
C LEU A 21 -4.83 6.26 -17.46
N ARG A 22 -4.23 6.24 -18.65
CA ARG A 22 -4.67 5.39 -19.78
C ARG A 22 -3.51 4.67 -20.42
N GLY A 23 -3.74 3.45 -20.92
CA GLY A 23 -2.74 2.67 -21.65
C GLY A 23 -1.50 2.38 -20.79
N VAL A 24 -0.32 2.43 -21.41
CA VAL A 24 0.97 2.06 -20.80
C VAL A 24 1.27 2.79 -19.48
N PRO A 25 1.05 4.11 -19.34
CA PRO A 25 1.21 4.80 -18.04
C PRO A 25 0.42 4.17 -16.89
N ARG A 26 -0.84 3.75 -17.14
CA ARG A 26 -1.65 3.08 -16.12
C ARG A 26 -1.04 1.75 -15.73
N GLN A 27 -0.63 0.95 -16.71
CA GLN A 27 -0.01 -0.36 -16.48
C GLN A 27 1.26 -0.22 -15.62
N GLY A 28 2.12 0.75 -15.97
CA GLY A 28 3.30 1.07 -15.18
C GLY A 28 2.96 1.52 -13.76
N TRP A 29 1.94 2.36 -13.61
CA TRP A 29 1.49 2.85 -12.30
C TRP A 29 0.98 1.74 -11.38
N LEU A 30 0.16 0.81 -11.89
CA LEU A 30 -0.35 -0.33 -11.13
C LEU A 30 0.78 -1.22 -10.57
N LEU A 31 1.86 -1.38 -11.33
CA LEU A 31 3.04 -2.14 -10.92
C LEU A 31 3.97 -1.35 -10.00
N ALA A 32 4.10 -0.04 -10.24
CA ALA A 32 4.95 0.83 -9.46
C ALA A 32 4.45 0.99 -8.02
N LEU A 33 3.13 1.06 -7.80
CA LEU A 33 2.57 1.30 -6.46
C LEU A 33 2.96 0.23 -5.41
N PRO A 34 2.77 -1.08 -5.65
CA PRO A 34 3.26 -2.12 -4.73
C PRO A 34 4.77 -2.06 -4.50
N VAL A 35 5.57 -1.74 -5.54
CA VAL A 35 7.03 -1.65 -5.42
C VAL A 35 7.45 -0.47 -4.56
N LEU A 36 6.85 0.71 -4.77
CA LEU A 36 7.11 1.92 -3.99
C LEU A 36 6.68 1.74 -2.53
N SER A 37 5.52 1.12 -2.30
CA SER A 37 5.06 0.77 -0.96
C SER A 37 5.98 -0.23 -0.27
N PHE A 38 6.47 -1.23 -1.00
CA PHE A 38 7.40 -2.20 -0.45
C PHE A 38 8.75 -1.56 -0.11
N ALA A 39 9.26 -0.69 -0.97
CA ALA A 39 10.47 0.10 -0.69
C ALA A 39 10.28 0.99 0.55
N HIS A 40 9.09 1.58 0.73
CA HIS A 40 8.76 2.32 1.93
C HIS A 40 8.79 1.42 3.18
N LEU A 41 8.16 0.23 3.14
CA LEU A 41 8.22 -0.74 4.23
C LEU A 41 9.67 -1.10 4.61
N LEU A 42 10.54 -1.35 3.62
CA LEU A 42 11.95 -1.70 3.84
C LEU A 42 12.79 -0.55 4.40
N SER A 43 12.35 0.70 4.21
CA SER A 43 13.02 1.87 4.79
C SER A 43 12.65 2.15 6.25
N LEU A 44 11.64 1.46 6.79
CA LEU A 44 11.21 1.65 8.18
C LEU A 44 12.00 0.75 9.13
N ASP A 45 12.50 1.35 10.20
CA ASP A 45 13.08 0.62 11.32
C ASP A 45 11.98 -0.04 12.17
N HIS A 46 12.39 -0.97 13.03
CA HIS A 46 11.48 -1.56 14.01
C HIS A 46 11.04 -0.48 15.02
N GLY A 47 9.74 -0.40 15.27
CA GLY A 47 9.21 0.60 16.19
C GLY A 47 7.73 0.89 15.99
N SER A 48 7.27 1.97 16.59
CA SER A 48 5.93 2.52 16.41
C SER A 48 6.00 4.00 16.11
N TYR A 49 5.15 4.45 15.21
CA TYR A 49 5.16 5.81 14.65
C TYR A 49 3.73 6.37 14.62
N GLY A 50 3.63 7.70 14.62
CA GLY A 50 2.35 8.40 14.55
C GLY A 50 1.46 8.12 15.77
N HIS A 51 1.90 8.53 16.95
CA HIS A 51 1.12 8.41 18.18
C HIS A 51 0.14 9.58 18.32
N VAL A 52 -1.17 9.30 18.28
CA VAL A 52 -2.22 10.31 18.38
C VAL A 52 -3.07 10.04 19.63
N PRO A 53 -3.09 10.95 20.62
CA PRO A 53 -3.98 10.80 21.78
C PRO A 53 -5.44 11.04 21.36
N LEU A 54 -6.31 10.08 21.64
CA LEU A 54 -7.73 10.10 21.27
C LEU A 54 -8.55 9.42 22.35
N PHE A 55 -9.55 10.11 22.93
CA PHE A 55 -10.46 9.56 23.95
C PHE A 55 -9.74 8.85 25.13
N ASP A 56 -8.70 9.48 25.69
CA ASP A 56 -7.82 8.92 26.74
C ASP A 56 -7.07 7.63 26.34
N MET A 57 -7.07 7.29 25.04
CA MET A 57 -6.26 6.23 24.44
C MET A 57 -5.17 6.85 23.56
N THR A 58 -4.16 6.05 23.19
CA THR A 58 -3.17 6.45 22.18
C THR A 58 -3.32 5.59 20.94
N LEU A 59 -3.80 6.18 19.84
CA LEU A 59 -3.80 5.55 18.53
C LEU A 59 -2.35 5.48 18.04
N THR A 60 -1.88 4.28 17.72
CA THR A 60 -0.60 4.08 17.04
C THR A 60 -0.90 3.85 15.57
N VAL A 61 -0.53 4.81 14.71
CA VAL A 61 -0.86 4.76 13.28
C VAL A 61 -0.05 3.69 12.56
N THR A 62 1.22 3.47 12.92
CA THR A 62 2.07 2.47 12.26
C THR A 62 2.91 1.74 13.29
N ARG A 63 2.94 0.40 13.20
CA ARG A 63 3.79 -0.46 14.03
C ARG A 63 4.57 -1.43 13.16
N VAL A 64 5.88 -1.43 13.33
CA VAL A 64 6.83 -2.30 12.62
C VAL A 64 7.50 -3.23 13.63
N ASP A 65 7.15 -4.51 13.56
CA ASP A 65 7.73 -5.57 14.35
C ASP A 65 7.98 -6.80 13.46
N LYS A 66 8.64 -7.82 14.01
CA LYS A 66 9.02 -9.01 13.23
C LYS A 66 7.83 -9.73 12.61
N LEU A 67 6.67 -9.73 13.26
CA LEU A 67 5.47 -10.38 12.74
C LEU A 67 4.82 -9.52 11.65
N SER A 68 4.72 -8.20 11.87
CA SER A 68 4.16 -7.30 10.87
C SER A 68 5.00 -7.26 9.60
N LEU A 69 6.33 -7.40 9.69
CA LEU A 69 7.22 -7.52 8.53
C LEU A 69 6.94 -8.77 7.69
N VAL A 70 6.70 -9.94 8.31
CA VAL A 70 6.38 -11.18 7.56
C VAL A 70 5.11 -10.98 6.73
N TRP A 71 4.05 -10.45 7.34
CA TRP A 71 2.79 -10.18 6.64
C TRP A 71 2.93 -9.06 5.61
N GLY A 72 3.67 -8.00 5.93
CA GLY A 72 4.02 -6.93 5.02
C GLY A 72 4.67 -7.49 3.75
N TYR A 73 5.67 -8.35 3.87
CA TYR A 73 6.34 -8.93 2.71
C TYR A 73 5.40 -9.79 1.86
N ILE A 74 4.63 -10.67 2.49
CA ILE A 74 3.70 -11.57 1.79
C ILE A 74 2.64 -10.74 1.03
N PHE A 75 2.03 -9.76 1.68
CA PHE A 75 0.97 -8.96 1.06
C PHE A 75 1.48 -8.01 -0.02
N HIS A 76 2.70 -7.47 0.08
CA HIS A 76 3.28 -6.70 -1.01
C HIS A 76 3.59 -7.56 -2.24
N ILE A 77 4.14 -8.77 -2.03
CA ILE A 77 4.40 -9.72 -3.12
C ILE A 77 3.06 -10.12 -3.79
N ALA A 78 2.04 -10.44 -2.99
CA ALA A 78 0.72 -10.77 -3.49
C ALA A 78 0.11 -9.60 -4.28
N ALA A 79 0.17 -8.37 -3.74
CA ALA A 79 -0.35 -7.17 -4.41
C ALA A 79 0.36 -6.92 -5.75
N PHE A 80 1.68 -7.07 -5.81
CA PHE A 80 2.44 -6.93 -7.06
C PHE A 80 2.04 -7.99 -8.09
N LEU A 81 1.95 -9.26 -7.70
CA LEU A 81 1.52 -10.33 -8.60
C LEU A 81 0.08 -10.16 -9.07
N SER A 82 -0.82 -9.71 -8.19
CA SER A 82 -2.20 -9.38 -8.55
C SER A 82 -2.26 -8.22 -9.53
N ALA A 83 -1.47 -7.16 -9.34
CA ALA A 83 -1.40 -6.03 -10.28
C ALA A 83 -0.82 -6.46 -11.64
N LEU A 84 0.22 -7.30 -11.64
CA LEU A 84 0.82 -7.87 -12.84
C LEU A 84 -0.19 -8.70 -13.63
N TYR A 85 -0.92 -9.58 -12.94
CA TYR A 85 -1.98 -10.34 -13.56
C TYR A 85 -3.09 -9.42 -14.06
N ALA A 86 -3.62 -8.52 -13.24
CA ALA A 86 -4.74 -7.64 -13.57
C ALA A 86 -4.46 -6.64 -14.72
N ASN A 87 -3.23 -6.58 -15.24
CA ASN A 87 -2.85 -5.70 -16.32
C ASN A 87 -3.60 -5.99 -17.65
N HIS A 88 -4.11 -7.20 -17.84
CA HIS A 88 -4.98 -7.54 -18.98
C HIS A 88 -6.45 -7.16 -18.75
N VAL A 89 -6.85 -6.89 -17.51
CA VAL A 89 -8.21 -6.49 -17.15
C VAL A 89 -8.40 -5.03 -17.52
N LYS A 90 -9.47 -4.73 -18.27
CA LYS A 90 -9.76 -3.37 -18.78
C LYS A 90 -10.85 -2.65 -17.97
N ASP A 91 -10.98 -3.01 -16.70
CA ASP A 91 -11.89 -2.37 -15.74
C ASP A 91 -11.07 -1.56 -14.73
N GLU A 92 -11.15 -0.23 -14.87
CA GLU A 92 -10.44 0.72 -14.01
C GLU A 92 -10.98 0.71 -12.58
N LEU A 93 -12.28 0.52 -12.40
CA LEU A 93 -12.89 0.47 -11.07
C LEU A 93 -12.42 -0.77 -10.31
N GLN A 94 -12.32 -1.91 -11.01
CA GLN A 94 -11.77 -3.13 -10.43
C GLN A 94 -10.30 -2.95 -10.02
N GLN A 95 -9.49 -2.25 -10.83
CA GLN A 95 -8.10 -1.96 -10.52
C GLN A 95 -7.95 -1.04 -9.30
N VAL A 96 -8.77 0.01 -9.21
CA VAL A 96 -8.83 0.92 -8.06
C VAL A 96 -9.22 0.14 -6.80
N ALA A 97 -10.31 -0.62 -6.86
CA ALA A 97 -10.81 -1.39 -5.72
C ALA A 97 -9.79 -2.43 -5.23
N ALA A 98 -9.12 -3.12 -6.17
CA ALA A 98 -8.09 -4.10 -5.84
C ALA A 98 -6.89 -3.46 -5.12
N LEU A 99 -6.42 -2.30 -5.58
CA LEU A 99 -5.33 -1.57 -4.92
C LEU A 99 -5.72 -1.04 -3.55
N ILE A 100 -6.93 -0.48 -3.39
CA ILE A 100 -7.43 -0.02 -2.09
C ILE A 100 -7.55 -1.19 -1.13
N TYR A 101 -8.09 -2.33 -1.58
CA TYR A 101 -8.21 -3.54 -0.76
C TYR A 101 -6.83 -4.03 -0.29
N ALA A 102 -5.87 -4.15 -1.21
CA ALA A 102 -4.51 -4.58 -0.87
C ALA A 102 -3.80 -3.58 0.05
N GLY A 103 -3.95 -2.28 -0.21
CA GLY A 103 -3.39 -1.22 0.62
C GLY A 103 -3.95 -1.23 2.04
N SER A 104 -5.25 -1.37 2.21
CA SER A 104 -5.91 -1.47 3.52
C SER A 104 -5.54 -2.75 4.28
N ALA A 105 -5.17 -3.84 3.59
CA ALA A 105 -4.68 -5.05 4.25
C ALA A 105 -3.22 -4.90 4.74
N ILE A 106 -2.45 -4.02 4.11
CA ILE A 106 -1.04 -3.73 4.46
C ILE A 106 -0.94 -2.64 5.55
N ALA A 107 -1.89 -1.71 5.58
CA ALA A 107 -1.89 -0.55 6.46
C ALA A 107 -2.35 -0.90 7.89
#